data_AF-G1UZU2-F1
#
_entry.id   AF-G1UZU2-F1
#
_cell.length_a   1.000
_cell.length_b   1.000
_cell.length_c   1.000
_cell.angle_alpha   90.00
_cell.angle_beta   90.00
_cell.angle_gamma   90.00
#
_symmetry.space_group_name_H-M   'P 1'
#
loop_
_entity.id
_entity.type
_entity.pdbx_description
1 polymer ?
#
loop_
_entity_poly.entity_id
_entity_poly.type
_entity_poly.pdbx_seq_one_letter_code
_entity_poly.pdbx_strand_id
1 'polypeptide(L)'
;MKRLILCALAVAGLCIPALATDPTPEQKAQIEKPMTMNNTGNEKKQVIFTHSAHAKTDCAFCHHKAVEGNIYVGCATKGCHDNMDKKDKSEHGYYFTMHNKKSEKSCMGCHQKAVAENPDLKEKFKGCNPCHAKNS
;
A
#
# COMPACT_ATOMS: atom_id res chain seq x y z
N MET A 1 -40.55 -10.80 -49.12
CA MET A 1 -41.23 -11.03 -47.82
C MET A 1 -40.19 -11.55 -46.82
N LYS A 2 -40.16 -10.97 -45.60
CA LYS A 2 -39.36 -11.31 -44.38
C LYS A 2 -37.82 -11.12 -44.49
N ARG A 3 -37.25 -9.99 -44.03
CA ARG A 3 -36.93 -9.51 -42.66
C ARG A 3 -35.74 -10.23 -41.99
N LEU A 4 -34.63 -9.46 -41.84
CA LEU A 4 -33.70 -9.29 -40.68
C LEU A 4 -33.11 -10.58 -40.05
N ILE A 5 -31.83 -10.64 -39.66
CA ILE A 5 -31.24 -9.95 -38.49
C ILE A 5 -29.69 -10.07 -38.57
N LEU A 6 -29.01 -8.94 -38.34
CA LEU A 6 -27.57 -8.85 -38.00
C LEU A 6 -27.29 -9.50 -36.64
N CYS A 7 -26.21 -10.29 -36.53
CA CYS A 7 -25.54 -10.54 -35.26
C CYS A 7 -24.02 -10.40 -35.44
N ALA A 8 -23.52 -9.16 -35.35
CA ALA A 8 -22.13 -8.87 -35.08
C ALA A 8 -21.99 -8.66 -33.56
N LEU A 9 -21.59 -9.70 -32.84
CA LEU A 9 -21.20 -9.61 -31.42
C LEU A 9 -19.68 -9.52 -31.36
N ALA A 10 -19.17 -8.30 -31.54
CA ALA A 10 -17.81 -7.95 -31.13
C ALA A 10 -17.84 -7.66 -29.63
N VAL A 11 -17.51 -8.67 -28.82
CA VAL A 11 -17.20 -8.46 -27.39
C VAL A 11 -15.78 -7.91 -27.33
N ALA A 12 -15.63 -6.63 -27.57
CA ALA A 12 -14.44 -5.90 -27.15
C ALA A 12 -14.55 -5.74 -25.63
N GLY A 13 -13.87 -6.62 -24.89
CA GLY A 13 -13.67 -6.45 -23.46
C GLY A 13 -12.90 -5.16 -23.22
N LEU A 14 -13.62 -4.07 -22.91
CA LEU A 14 -13.03 -2.86 -22.37
C LEU A 14 -12.35 -3.26 -21.04
N CYS A 15 -11.02 -3.37 -21.05
CA CYS A 15 -10.24 -3.21 -19.84
C CYS A 15 -10.42 -1.76 -19.38
N ILE A 16 -11.50 -1.48 -18.66
CA ILE A 16 -11.67 -0.21 -17.96
C ILE A 16 -10.56 -0.19 -16.90
N PRO A 17 -9.58 0.73 -16.97
CA PRO A 17 -8.65 0.91 -15.88
C PRO A 17 -9.50 1.20 -14.63
N ALA A 18 -9.34 0.39 -13.58
CA ALA A 18 -10.02 0.61 -12.32
C ALA A 18 -9.61 1.98 -11.81
N LEU A 19 -10.45 2.99 -12.05
CA LEU A 19 -10.28 4.31 -11.47
C LEU A 19 -10.40 4.11 -9.96
N ALA A 20 -9.40 4.59 -9.21
CA ALA A 20 -9.49 4.63 -7.76
C ALA A 20 -10.77 5.38 -7.39
N THR A 21 -11.74 4.69 -6.81
CA THR A 21 -12.96 5.32 -6.30
C THR A 21 -12.55 6.30 -5.20
N ASP A 22 -13.18 7.49 -5.16
CA ASP A 22 -12.97 8.41 -4.05
C ASP A 22 -13.25 7.71 -2.71
N PRO A 23 -12.46 7.99 -1.65
CA PRO A 23 -12.66 7.35 -0.36
C PRO A 23 -14.01 7.77 0.23
N THR A 24 -14.72 6.82 0.86
CA THR A 24 -15.97 7.07 1.58
C THR A 24 -15.75 8.03 2.77
N PRO A 25 -16.80 8.65 3.34
CA PRO A 25 -16.66 9.46 4.55
C PRO A 25 -15.97 8.73 5.71
N GLU A 26 -16.26 7.44 5.89
CA GLU A 26 -15.63 6.60 6.92
C GLU A 26 -14.14 6.41 6.65
N GLN A 27 -13.77 6.12 5.39
CA GLN A 27 -12.37 6.00 4.98
C GLN A 27 -11.63 7.33 5.14
N LYS A 28 -12.26 8.46 4.80
CA LYS A 28 -11.70 9.80 5.04
C LYS A 28 -11.42 10.04 6.53
N ALA A 29 -12.36 9.70 7.41
CA ALA A 29 -12.17 9.82 8.86
C ALA A 29 -11.03 8.93 9.39
N GLN A 30 -10.76 7.79 8.75
CA GLN A 30 -9.61 6.93 9.06
C GLN A 30 -8.29 7.52 8.53
N ILE A 31 -8.30 8.12 7.33
CA ILE A 31 -7.14 8.76 6.71
C ILE A 31 -6.64 9.92 7.58
N GLU A 32 -7.54 10.70 8.18
CA GLU A 32 -7.21 11.86 9.01
C GLU A 32 -6.50 11.51 10.32
N LYS A 33 -6.66 10.27 10.81
CA LYS A 33 -6.09 9.84 12.10
C LYS A 33 -4.80 9.03 11.89
N PRO A 34 -3.82 9.14 12.81
CA PRO A 34 -2.74 8.17 12.87
C PRO A 34 -3.29 6.77 13.08
N MET A 35 -2.70 5.78 12.42
CA MET A 35 -3.09 4.38 12.54
C MET A 35 -1.93 3.54 13.06
N THR A 36 -2.25 2.54 13.88
CA THR A 36 -1.27 1.59 14.40
C THR A 36 -1.20 0.37 13.48
N MET A 37 -0.02 0.11 12.92
CA MET A 37 0.29 -1.12 12.18
C MET A 37 0.97 -2.11 13.12
N ASN A 38 0.24 -3.13 13.58
CA ASN A 38 0.73 -4.17 14.48
C ASN A 38 0.31 -5.59 14.03
N ASN A 39 0.57 -5.93 12.77
CA ASN A 39 0.19 -7.24 12.21
C ASN A 39 0.95 -8.44 12.81
N THR A 40 2.01 -8.19 13.61
CA THR A 40 2.78 -9.25 14.29
C THR A 40 2.39 -9.43 15.76
N GLY A 41 1.50 -8.59 16.30
CA GLY A 41 1.15 -8.58 17.72
C GLY A 41 2.27 -8.12 18.65
N ASN A 42 3.38 -7.60 18.12
CA ASN A 42 4.51 -7.12 18.90
C ASN A 42 4.49 -5.60 18.99
N GLU A 43 4.00 -5.08 20.12
CA GLU A 43 3.91 -3.63 20.40
C GLU A 43 5.25 -2.91 20.23
N LYS A 44 6.37 -3.54 20.62
CA LYS A 44 7.72 -2.96 20.45
C LYS A 44 8.17 -2.84 18.99
N LYS A 45 7.41 -3.40 18.06
CA LYS A 45 7.64 -3.37 16.60
C LYS A 45 6.46 -2.75 15.86
N GLN A 46 5.48 -2.20 16.57
CA GLN A 46 4.40 -1.48 15.91
C GLN A 46 4.94 -0.24 15.20
N VAL A 47 4.20 0.21 14.19
CA VAL A 47 4.48 1.45 13.46
C VAL A 47 3.24 2.32 13.56
N ILE A 48 3.42 3.58 13.96
CA ILE A 48 2.37 4.59 13.84
C ILE A 48 2.48 5.22 12.45
N PHE A 49 1.52 4.95 11.59
CA PHE A 49 1.45 5.48 10.24
C PHE A 49 0.50 6.67 10.16
N THR A 50 0.89 7.70 9.42
CA THR A 50 0.10 8.93 9.24
C THR A 50 -0.01 9.25 7.76
N HIS A 51 -1.23 9.31 7.22
CA HIS A 51 -1.46 9.62 5.81
C HIS A 51 -1.05 11.05 5.45
N SER A 52 -1.23 12.01 6.36
CA SER A 52 -0.84 13.41 6.15
C SER A 52 0.65 13.57 5.84
N ALA A 53 1.52 12.73 6.42
CA ALA A 53 2.95 12.70 6.13
C ALA A 53 3.28 12.17 4.72
N HIS A 54 2.32 11.51 4.07
CA HIS A 54 2.44 10.90 2.74
C HIS A 54 1.45 11.50 1.73
N ALA A 55 0.84 12.66 2.03
CA ALA A 55 -0.23 13.26 1.21
C ALA A 55 0.22 13.65 -0.22
N LYS A 56 1.54 13.70 -0.48
CA LYS A 56 2.12 13.94 -1.80
C LYS A 56 2.28 12.66 -2.64
N THR A 57 2.06 11.50 -2.04
CA THR A 57 2.15 10.19 -2.70
C THR A 57 0.75 9.79 -3.16
N ASP A 58 0.62 9.36 -4.42
CA ASP A 58 -0.64 8.87 -4.96
C ASP A 58 -1.17 7.68 -4.15
N CYS A 59 -2.48 7.66 -3.90
CA CYS A 59 -3.14 6.61 -3.11
C CYS A 59 -2.82 5.20 -3.66
N ALA A 60 -2.88 5.03 -4.99
CA ALA A 60 -2.68 3.76 -5.67
C ALA A 60 -1.19 3.35 -5.72
N PHE A 61 -0.27 4.22 -5.33
CA PHE A 61 1.14 3.83 -5.16
C PHE A 61 1.29 2.78 -4.05
N CYS A 62 0.61 3.00 -2.91
CA CYS A 62 0.57 2.07 -1.78
C CYS A 62 -0.63 1.11 -1.88
N HIS A 63 -1.82 1.63 -2.17
CA HIS A 63 -3.04 0.85 -2.40
C HIS A 63 -3.09 0.33 -3.84
N HIS A 64 -2.08 -0.45 -4.20
CA HIS A 64 -1.78 -0.79 -5.59
C HIS A 64 -2.63 -1.92 -6.19
N LYS A 65 -3.55 -2.49 -5.42
CA LYS A 65 -4.41 -3.59 -5.86
C LYS A 65 -5.81 -3.40 -5.30
N ALA A 66 -6.81 -3.44 -6.19
CA ALA A 66 -8.21 -3.42 -5.81
C ALA A 66 -8.71 -4.83 -5.46
N VAL A 67 -9.59 -4.92 -4.47
CA VAL A 67 -10.42 -6.08 -4.17
C VAL A 67 -11.86 -5.63 -4.37
N GLU A 68 -12.59 -6.28 -5.28
CA GLU A 68 -13.98 -5.93 -5.60
C GLU A 68 -14.17 -4.44 -5.97
N GLY A 69 -13.18 -3.87 -6.68
CA GLY A 69 -13.20 -2.46 -7.10
C GLY A 69 -12.75 -1.47 -6.02
N ASN A 70 -12.47 -1.91 -4.78
CA ASN A 70 -11.99 -1.07 -3.69
C ASN A 70 -10.49 -1.27 -3.45
N ILE A 71 -9.72 -0.17 -3.47
CA ILE A 71 -8.27 -0.19 -3.22
C ILE A 71 -7.92 -0.06 -1.72
N TYR A 72 -8.85 0.41 -0.90
CA TYR A 72 -8.65 0.69 0.53
C TYR A 72 -8.84 -0.58 1.37
N VAL A 73 -8.04 -1.60 1.07
CA VAL A 73 -7.98 -2.87 1.81
C VAL A 73 -6.67 -3.01 2.57
N GLY A 74 -6.67 -3.79 3.64
CA GLY A 74 -5.47 -4.06 4.43
C GLY A 74 -4.44 -4.86 3.66
N CYS A 75 -3.15 -4.51 3.83
CA CYS A 75 -2.04 -5.14 3.13
C CYS A 75 -1.92 -6.65 3.43
N ALA A 76 -2.24 -7.02 4.67
CA ALA A 76 -2.15 -8.39 5.20
C ALA A 76 -3.48 -9.18 5.09
N THR A 77 -4.40 -8.75 4.23
CA THR A 77 -5.60 -9.54 3.92
C THR A 77 -5.18 -10.89 3.34
N LYS A 78 -5.92 -11.96 3.67
CA LYS A 78 -5.65 -13.32 3.21
C LYS A 78 -5.42 -13.36 1.68
N GLY A 79 -4.32 -13.97 1.25
CA GLY A 79 -3.89 -14.07 -0.15
C GLY A 79 -3.10 -12.86 -0.68
N CYS A 80 -2.85 -11.84 0.15
CA CYS A 80 -2.03 -10.68 -0.19
C CYS A 80 -0.65 -10.79 0.49
N HIS A 81 -0.26 -9.79 1.30
CA HIS A 81 0.99 -9.82 2.06
C HIS A 81 0.75 -10.45 3.44
N ASP A 82 0.21 -11.67 3.47
CA ASP A 82 -0.29 -12.34 4.68
C ASP A 82 0.71 -13.31 5.31
N ASN A 83 1.87 -13.53 4.71
CA ASN A 83 2.94 -14.31 5.31
C ASN A 83 3.76 -13.46 6.30
N MET A 84 3.69 -13.81 7.58
CA MET A 84 4.36 -13.10 8.67
C MET A 84 5.80 -13.61 8.95
N ASP A 85 6.29 -14.62 8.21
CA ASP A 85 7.70 -15.00 8.31
C ASP A 85 8.60 -13.88 7.75
N LYS A 86 9.43 -13.31 8.62
CA LYS A 86 10.41 -12.27 8.27
C LYS A 86 11.44 -12.69 7.22
N LYS A 87 11.63 -14.01 7.04
CA LYS A 87 12.57 -14.56 6.05
C LYS A 87 11.95 -14.70 4.67
N ASP A 88 10.62 -14.67 4.57
CA ASP A 88 9.94 -14.76 3.28
C ASP A 88 10.25 -13.50 2.45
N LYS A 89 10.74 -13.72 1.23
CA LYS A 89 11.06 -12.68 0.25
C LYS A 89 10.13 -12.74 -0.97
N SER A 90 9.09 -13.55 -0.92
CA SER A 90 8.02 -13.59 -1.92
C SER A 90 7.18 -12.32 -1.85
N GLU A 91 6.29 -12.15 -2.84
CA GLU A 91 5.30 -11.08 -2.80
C GLU A 91 4.32 -11.22 -1.63
N HIS A 92 4.17 -12.41 -1.02
CA HIS A 92 3.29 -12.61 0.13
C HIS A 92 3.95 -12.25 1.47
N GLY A 93 5.27 -12.05 1.50
CA GLY A 93 6.00 -11.69 2.71
C GLY A 93 5.65 -10.28 3.20
N TYR A 94 4.96 -10.18 4.34
CA TYR A 94 4.60 -8.90 4.95
C TYR A 94 5.84 -8.08 5.30
N TYR A 95 6.81 -8.70 5.97
CA TYR A 95 8.06 -8.03 6.34
C TYR A 95 8.82 -7.53 5.11
N PHE A 96 8.95 -8.36 4.08
CA PHE A 96 9.67 -8.03 2.86
C PHE A 96 9.03 -6.86 2.11
N THR A 97 7.70 -6.83 2.01
CA THR A 97 6.96 -5.74 1.37
C THR A 97 7.24 -4.38 2.01
N MET A 98 7.49 -4.34 3.33
CA MET A 98 7.80 -3.09 4.04
C MET A 98 9.31 -2.75 4.06
N HIS A 99 10.19 -3.76 4.03
CA HIS A 99 11.64 -3.58 4.27
C HIS A 99 12.54 -3.78 3.04
N ASN A 100 11.98 -4.11 1.87
CA ASN A 100 12.75 -4.32 0.66
C ASN A 100 13.37 -3.01 0.13
N LYS A 101 14.61 -2.74 0.52
CA LYS A 101 15.43 -1.58 0.10
C LYS A 101 15.48 -1.34 -1.42
N LYS A 102 15.26 -2.38 -2.24
CA LYS A 102 15.30 -2.30 -3.71
C LYS A 102 13.97 -1.87 -4.33
N SER A 103 12.90 -1.80 -3.54
CA SER A 103 11.56 -1.42 -4.00
C SER A 103 11.17 -0.09 -3.40
N GLU A 104 10.93 0.91 -4.25
CA GLU A 104 10.37 2.20 -3.84
C GLU A 104 8.91 2.08 -3.35
N LYS A 105 8.23 0.96 -3.60
CA LYS A 105 6.91 0.67 -3.01
C LYS A 105 6.99 0.24 -1.55
N SER A 106 8.17 -0.14 -1.06
CA SER A 106 8.39 -0.44 0.35
C SER A 106 8.68 0.82 1.14
N CYS A 107 8.32 0.83 2.44
CA CYS A 107 8.62 1.93 3.34
C CYS A 107 10.14 2.22 3.36
N MET A 108 10.94 1.16 3.54
CA MET A 108 12.39 1.29 3.66
C MET A 108 13.05 1.76 2.35
N GLY A 109 12.62 1.25 1.20
CA GLY A 109 13.18 1.63 -0.09
C GLY A 109 12.84 3.08 -0.47
N CYS A 110 11.58 3.49 -0.30
CA CYS A 110 11.16 4.88 -0.54
C CYS A 110 11.92 5.86 0.35
N HIS A 111 11.98 5.60 1.66
CA HIS A 111 12.68 6.48 2.59
C HIS A 111 14.20 6.52 2.33
N GLN A 112 14.81 5.43 1.90
CA GLN A 112 16.22 5.44 1.50
C GLN A 112 16.47 6.31 0.27
N LYS A 113 15.58 6.25 -0.72
CA LYS A 113 15.63 7.15 -1.87
C LYS A 113 15.47 8.61 -1.43
N ALA A 114 14.51 8.91 -0.57
CA ALA A 114 14.32 10.27 -0.05
C ALA A 114 15.56 10.79 0.69
N VAL A 115 16.26 9.94 1.45
CA VAL A 115 17.55 10.30 2.11
C VAL A 115 18.67 10.47 1.09
N ALA A 116 18.70 9.68 0.01
CA ALA A 116 19.70 9.84 -1.05
C ALA A 116 19.50 11.15 -1.82
N GLU A 117 18.25 11.56 -2.03
CA GLU A 117 17.87 12.81 -2.70
C GLU A 117 18.00 14.03 -1.77
N ASN A 118 17.82 13.83 -0.45
CA ASN A 118 17.98 14.85 0.57
C ASN A 118 18.75 14.30 1.80
N PRO A 119 20.09 14.48 1.85
CA PRO A 119 20.93 13.99 2.93
C PRO A 119 20.58 14.53 4.33
N ASP A 120 19.89 15.67 4.44
CA ASP A 120 19.47 16.23 5.73
C ASP A 120 18.48 15.32 6.47
N LEU A 121 17.81 14.43 5.74
CA LEU A 121 16.89 13.44 6.29
C LEU A 121 17.61 12.24 6.95
N LYS A 122 18.94 12.12 6.80
CA LYS A 122 19.71 10.95 7.22
C LYS A 122 19.57 10.63 8.71
N GLU A 123 19.61 11.64 9.59
CA GLU A 123 19.47 11.39 11.03
C GLU A 123 18.03 11.00 11.41
N LYS A 124 17.02 11.54 10.71
CA LYS A 124 15.60 11.18 10.92
C LYS A 124 15.32 9.72 10.57
N PHE A 125 15.86 9.24 9.45
CA PHE A 125 15.62 7.88 8.93
C PHE A 125 16.77 6.90 9.23
N LYS A 126 17.50 7.14 10.32
CA LYS A 126 18.63 6.32 10.73
C LYS A 126 18.17 5.00 11.35
N GLY A 127 18.58 3.89 10.74
CA GLY A 127 18.29 2.54 11.25
C GLY A 127 16.81 2.19 11.15
N CYS A 128 16.19 1.85 12.28
CA CYS A 128 14.75 1.50 12.34
C CYS A 128 13.85 2.71 12.65
N ASN A 129 14.43 3.88 12.92
CA ASN A 129 13.69 5.12 13.15
C ASN A 129 13.32 5.77 11.80
N PRO A 130 12.24 6.58 11.75
CA PRO A 130 11.32 6.88 12.84
C PRO A 130 10.22 5.82 13.01
N CYS A 131 10.17 4.80 12.15
CA CYS A 131 9.07 3.86 12.05
C CYS A 131 8.88 3.02 13.31
N HIS A 132 9.96 2.51 13.91
CA HIS A 132 9.95 1.73 15.14
C HIS A 132 10.55 2.53 16.29
N ALA A 133 9.79 3.47 16.84
CA ALA A 133 10.25 4.30 17.94
C ALA A 133 10.56 3.46 19.18
N LYS A 134 11.65 3.80 19.90
CA LYS A 134 12.15 3.03 21.06
C LYS A 134 11.22 3.06 22.29
N ASN A 135 10.17 3.88 22.27
CA ASN A 135 9.26 4.12 23.39
C ASN A 135 7.78 3.84 23.04
N SER A 136 7.52 3.04 22.00
CA SER A 136 6.18 2.59 21.63
C SER A 136 5.76 1.32 22.37
#